data_AF-A0A2V8BSF2-F1
#
_entry.id   AF-A0A2V8BSF2-F1
#
_cell.length_a   1.000
_cell.length_b   1.000
_cell.length_c   1.000
_cell.angle_alpha   90.00
_cell.angle_beta   90.00
_cell.angle_gamma   90.00
#
_symmetry.space_group_name_H-M   'P 1'
#
loop_
_entity.id
_entity.type
_entity.pdbx_description
1 polymer ?
#
loop_
_entity_poly.entity_id
_entity_poly.type
_entity_poly.pdbx_seq_one_letter_code
_entity_poly.pdbx_strand_id
1 'polypeptide(L)' 'SELRLLFHRLNNQLGIILAHAELLEAKAADEMNRARAMQVVSSALEAMATAKEIRRVAATPAGLDAPGSES' A
#
# COMPACT_ATOMS: atom_id res chain seq x y z
N SER A 1 -18.09 4.14 -3.24
CA SER A 1 -17.93 2.90 -4.00
C SER A 1 -17.31 1.87 -3.08
N GLU A 2 -17.65 0.60 -3.27
CA GLU A 2 -17.06 -0.53 -2.56
C GLU A 2 -15.53 -0.53 -2.63
N LEU A 3 -14.97 -0.18 -3.80
CA LEU A 3 -13.52 -0.04 -3.99
C LEU A 3 -12.86 0.96 -3.02
N ARG A 4 -13.51 2.09 -2.71
CA ARG A 4 -12.97 3.05 -1.71
C ARG A 4 -12.91 2.44 -0.32
N LEU A 5 -13.91 1.65 0.07
CA LEU A 5 -13.94 0.97 1.37
C LEU A 5 -12.87 -0.12 1.45
N LEU A 6 -12.68 -0.88 0.37
CA LEU A 6 -11.60 -1.89 0.28
C LEU A 6 -10.21 -1.24 0.42
N PHE A 7 -9.94 -0.12 -0.28
CA PHE A 7 -8.67 0.59 -0.12
C PHE A 7 -8.46 1.14 1.29
N HIS A 8 -9.50 1.64 1.94
CA HIS A 8 -9.41 2.09 3.33
C HIS A 8 -9.04 0.92 4.25
N ARG A 9 -9.73 -0.22 4.14
CA ARG A 9 -9.44 -1.43 4.94
C ARG A 9 -8.02 -1.95 4.68
N LEU A 10 -7.60 -2.01 3.42
CA LEU A 10 -6.26 -2.46 3.03
C LEU A 10 -5.18 -1.55 3.64
N ASN A 11 -5.30 -0.22 3.48
CA ASN A 11 -4.33 0.71 4.05
C ASN A 11 -4.27 0.63 5.57
N ASN A 12 -5.42 0.42 6.23
CA ASN A 12 -5.46 0.21 7.68
C ASN A 12 -4.71 -1.08 8.10
N GLN A 13 -4.93 -2.19 7.39
CA GLN A 13 -4.23 -3.45 7.67
C GLN A 13 -2.72 -3.33 7.45
N LEU A 14 -2.30 -2.66 6.36
CA LEU A 14 -0.89 -2.38 6.12
C LEU A 14 -0.28 -1.50 7.21
N GLY A 15 -1.02 -0.51 7.72
CA GLY A 15 -0.58 0.35 8.82
C GLY A 15 -0.34 -0.44 10.12
N ILE A 16 -1.23 -1.38 10.44
CA ILE A 16 -1.07 -2.26 11.60
C ILE A 16 0.16 -3.16 11.44
N ILE A 17 0.36 -3.75 10.25
CA ILE A 17 1.53 -4.59 9.95
C ILE A 17 2.81 -3.79 10.10
N LEU A 18 2.86 -2.57 9.55
CA LEU A 18 4.01 -1.68 9.64
C LEU A 18 4.35 -1.37 11.10
N ALA A 19 3.38 -0.91 11.89
CA ALA A 19 3.59 -0.59 13.29
C ALA A 19 4.07 -1.79 14.12
N HIS A 20 3.54 -2.99 13.83
CA HIS A 20 4.02 -4.22 14.49
C HIS A 20 5.44 -4.58 14.07
N ALA A 21 5.80 -4.44 12.80
CA ALA A 21 7.14 -4.71 12.30
C ALA A 21 8.18 -3.74 12.90
N GLU A 22 7.85 -2.45 12.95
CA GLU A 22 8.68 -1.42 13.61
C GLU A 22 8.86 -1.73 15.10
N LEU A 23 7.79 -2.14 15.79
CA LEU A 23 7.88 -2.54 17.20
C LEU A 23 8.75 -3.78 17.41
N LEU A 24 8.66 -4.76 16.52
CA LEU A 24 9.49 -5.97 16.55
C LEU A 24 10.96 -5.62 16.29
N GLU A 25 11.23 -4.75 15.31
CA GLU A 25 12.58 -4.25 15.02
C GLU A 25 13.18 -3.55 16.24
N ALA A 26 12.43 -2.65 16.86
CA ALA A 26 12.87 -1.90 18.03
C ALA A 26 13.11 -2.78 19.28
N LYS A 27 12.44 -3.93 19.38
CA LYS A 27 12.51 -4.85 20.53
C LYS A 27 13.34 -6.11 20.28
N ALA A 28 13.86 -6.30 19.07
CA ALA A 28 14.61 -7.51 18.73
C ALA A 28 15.90 -7.60 19.56
N ALA A 29 16.08 -8.73 20.26
CA ALA A 29 17.24 -8.98 21.11
C ALA A 29 18.49 -9.38 20.30
N ASP A 30 18.29 -9.91 19.10
CA ASP A 30 19.36 -10.38 18.22
C ASP A 30 19.27 -9.76 16.82
N GLU A 31 20.42 -9.74 16.16
CA GLU A 31 20.60 -9.18 14.82
C GLU A 31 19.69 -9.80 13.77
N MET A 32 19.53 -11.13 13.83
CA MET A 32 18.79 -11.88 12.82
C MET A 32 17.31 -11.53 12.87
N ASN A 33 16.72 -11.47 14.06
CA ASN A 33 15.33 -11.06 14.23
C ASN A 33 15.11 -9.59 13.89
N ARG A 34 16.08 -8.71 14.18
CA ARG A 34 16.00 -7.30 13.77
C ARG A 34 16.02 -7.14 12.25
N ALA A 35 16.93 -7.85 11.57
CA ALA A 35 17.01 -7.84 10.11
C ALA A 35 15.72 -8.36 9.45
N ARG A 36 15.12 -9.42 10.01
CA ARG A 36 13.81 -9.92 9.54
C ARG A 36 12.70 -8.89 9.71
N ALA A 37 12.63 -8.23 10.88
CA ALA A 37 11.63 -7.20 11.14
C ALA A 37 11.78 -6.00 10.17
N MET A 38 13.01 -5.53 9.97
CA MET A 38 13.33 -4.49 8.98
C MET A 38 12.91 -4.88 7.56
N GLN A 39 13.06 -6.15 7.19
CA GLN A 39 12.60 -6.65 5.89
C GLN A 39 11.06 -6.55 5.75
N VAL A 40 10.32 -6.87 6.82
CA VAL A 40 8.86 -6.71 6.86
C VAL A 40 8.46 -5.23 6.78
N VAL A 41 9.17 -4.33 7.46
CA VAL A 41 8.97 -2.88 7.34
C VAL A 41 9.10 -2.43 5.89
N SER A 42 10.19 -2.82 5.21
CA SER A 42 10.41 -2.49 3.79
C SER A 42 9.27 -2.99 2.91
N SER A 43 8.88 -4.25 3.05
CA SER A 43 7.80 -4.85 2.27
C SER A 43 6.44 -4.19 2.54
N ALA A 44 6.15 -3.78 3.78
CA ALA A 44 4.91 -3.07 4.10
C ALA A 44 4.84 -1.69 3.44
N LEU A 45 5.95 -0.95 3.42
CA LEU A 45 6.04 0.34 2.74
C LEU A 45 5.87 0.21 1.22
N GLU A 46 6.50 -0.79 0.61
CA GLU A 46 6.33 -1.10 -0.82
C GLU A 46 4.88 -1.48 -1.15
N ALA A 47 4.23 -2.27 -0.29
CA ALA A 47 2.83 -2.63 -0.46
C ALA A 47 1.90 -1.41 -0.36
N MET A 48 2.17 -0.48 0.56
CA MET A 48 1.43 0.78 0.67
C MET A 48 1.60 1.65 -0.58
N ALA A 49 2.83 1.75 -1.11
CA ALA A 49 3.10 2.48 -2.35
C ALA A 49 2.34 1.87 -3.54
N THR A 50 2.36 0.53 -3.64
CA THR A 50 1.60 -0.21 -4.65
C THR A 50 0.09 0.02 -4.52
N ALA A 51 -0.46 -0.04 -3.30
CA ALA A 51 -1.88 0.21 -3.06
C ALA A 51 -2.29 1.65 -3.44
N LYS A 52 -1.44 2.63 -3.18
CA LYS A 52 -1.65 4.03 -3.60
C LYS A 52 -1.69 4.16 -5.11
N GLU A 53 -0.82 3.44 -5.83
CA GLU A 53 -0.77 3.44 -7.28
C GLU A 53 -1.99 2.78 -7.92
N ILE A 54 -2.42 1.61 -7.41
CA ILE A 54 -3.66 0.96 -7.85
C ILE A 54 -4.85 1.91 -7.66
N ARG A 55 -4.93 2.61 -6.51
CA ARG A 55 -6.00 3.59 -6.26
C ARG A 55 -5.98 4.74 -7.26
N ARG A 56 -4.79 5.21 -7.65
CA ARG A 56 -4.62 6.28 -8.65
C ARG A 56 -5.15 5.84 -10.01
N VAL A 57 -4.73 4.68 -10.49
CA VAL A 57 -5.15 4.14 -11.79
C VAL A 57 -6.64 3.83 -11.82
N ALA A 58 -7.18 3.24 -10.73
CA ALA A 58 -8.60 2.91 -10.65
C ALA A 58 -9.53 4.12 -10.43
N ALA A 59 -8.98 5.28 -10.03
CA ALA A 59 -9.72 6.53 -9.91
C ALA A 59 -9.77 7.31 -11.24
N THR A 60 -8.88 7.02 -12.19
CA THR A 60 -8.94 7.57 -13.54
C THR A 60 -10.06 6.87 -14.31
N PRO A 61 -11.14 7.57 -14.70
CA PRO A 61 -12.14 6.98 -15.58
C PRO A 61 -11.47 6.66 -16.92
N ALA A 62 -11.52 5.40 -17.33
CA ALA A 62 -11.15 5.01 -18.69
C ALA A 62 -12.15 5.67 -19.66
N GLY A 63 -11.73 6.71 -20.39
CA GLY A 63 -12.45 7.21 -21.56
C GLY A 63 -12.85 8.69 -21.55
N LEU A 64 -11.88 9.61 -21.59
CA LEU A 64 -12.12 10.96 -22.10
C LEU A 64 -11.26 11.34 -23.33
N ASP A 65 -10.48 10.41 -23.89
CA ASP A 65 -9.80 10.57 -25.19
C ASP A 65 -10.60 9.94 -26.35
N ALA A 66 -11.92 10.17 -26.40
CA ALA A 66 -12.62 10.04 -27.66
C ALA A 66 -12.60 11.41 -28.35
N PRO A 67 -11.69 11.68 -29.31
CA PRO A 67 -11.87 12.82 -30.19
C PRO A 67 -13.19 12.61 -30.94
N GLY A 68 -14.17 13.44 -30.60
CA GLY A 68 -15.40 13.56 -31.35
C GLY A 68 -15.08 13.88 -32.80
N SER A 69 -15.56 13.00 -33.66
CA SER A 69 -16.11 13.32 -34.97
C SER A 69 -16.65 14.77 -35.05
N GLU A 70 -15.90 15.65 -35.70
CA GLU A 70 -16.52 16.77 -36.41
C GLU A 70 -16.65 16.34 -37.87
N SER A 71 -17.89 16.47 -38.34
CA SER A 71 -18.35 16.09 -39.69
C SER A 71 -17.87 17.05 -40.76
#